data_AF-A0AAD5VA37-F1
#
_entry.id   AF-A0AAD5VA37-F1
#
_cell.length_a   1.000
_cell.length_b   1.000
_cell.length_c   1.000
_cell.angle_alpha   90.00
_cell.angle_beta   90.00
_cell.angle_gamma   90.00
#
_symmetry.space_group_name_H-M   'P 1'
#
loop_
_entity.id
_entity.type
_entity.pdbx_description
1 polymer ?
#
loop_
_entity_poly.entity_id
_entity_poly.type
_entity_poly.pdbx_seq_one_letter_code
_entity_poly.pdbx_strand_id
1 'polypeptide(L)'
;MPAMPDSSAGKRVDVVVIGGGTAGLTAGVTLKTKLQFNNFTIFEQSGDIGGTWNDNTYPGAACDSEVHWYSLSSDLNPSWTQSHAAQPEIKAYWKQIAAKYSLYDNLVLNTRVVSVDWNDIRQVYRVATQDTRTKEINYQEANIVISAVGIISIPYYPPDLRGIEIFKGPHFHSARWDNSLDLRNKRIAVFGNGCSGSQLIPVITLDPSVQVINFCKTPPWCFPLQQKGKQVFSERWKWFLGHVPFAARLYRYWIMARQEKFYLMILAEHAAKFGIDTRKMLEDFMRAEAPSEYHDRVIPTTPVGCKRIVLDSGYLAALHRPNFDINYDGVARFTETGLITNKGEEFTFDVMVLATGFIMDEAPVNVRGANGITIEEYYGMKGGPEAYLGVTLPGFPNFFMIAGTIRVSLLLFGYFLKRTTLLSSSDQSSKASSPPSMSNPRRTISTTPNFRRSCQQPFGTELARRGIALEVLVLGKSSAHGLGLSHNIGGSQEAPFGVIIESAVAKSGSDDGSF
;
A
#
# COMPACT_ATOMS: atom_id res chain seq x y z
N MET A 1 31.34 3.26 27.80
CA MET A 1 30.16 4.14 27.92
C MET A 1 29.58 3.93 29.32
N PRO A 2 29.12 4.97 30.02
CA PRO A 2 28.43 4.80 31.30
C PRO A 2 27.09 4.09 31.09
N ALA A 3 26.70 3.23 32.03
CA ALA A 3 25.39 2.57 31.98
C ALA A 3 24.28 3.61 32.17
N MET A 4 23.33 3.65 31.24
CA MET A 4 22.10 4.45 31.38
C MET A 4 21.21 3.82 32.47
N PRO A 5 20.49 4.62 33.26
CA PRO A 5 19.73 4.12 34.41
C PRO A 5 18.56 3.22 33.97
N ASP A 6 18.45 2.08 34.65
CA ASP A 6 17.32 1.16 34.56
C ASP A 6 16.18 1.69 35.45
N SER A 7 15.45 2.69 34.95
CA SER A 7 14.48 3.45 35.76
C SER A 7 13.17 3.76 35.03
N SER A 8 12.56 2.76 34.41
CA SER A 8 11.12 2.53 34.53
C SER A 8 10.80 1.10 34.09
N ALA A 9 10.05 0.36 34.91
CA ALA A 9 9.46 -0.91 34.48
C ALA A 9 8.31 -0.61 33.51
N GLY A 10 8.67 -0.21 32.29
CA GLY A 10 7.74 0.08 31.21
C GLY A 10 6.82 -1.11 30.99
N LYS A 11 5.52 -0.83 30.78
CA LYS A 11 4.48 -1.84 30.61
C LYS A 11 4.85 -2.76 29.44
N ARG A 12 5.33 -3.97 29.74
CA ARG A 12 5.84 -4.92 28.72
C ARG A 12 4.69 -5.34 27.81
N VAL A 13 4.75 -4.88 26.57
CA VAL A 13 3.84 -5.30 25.51
C VAL A 13 4.53 -6.37 24.68
N ASP A 14 3.79 -7.35 24.18
CA ASP A 14 4.40 -8.42 23.41
C ASP A 14 4.57 -8.03 21.94
N VAL A 15 3.66 -7.21 21.42
CA VAL A 15 3.64 -6.74 20.03
C VAL A 15 3.48 -5.22 19.97
N VAL A 16 4.38 -4.53 19.26
CA VAL A 16 4.21 -3.13 18.86
C VAL A 16 3.87 -3.05 17.37
N VAL A 17 2.86 -2.27 17.04
CA VAL A 17 2.49 -1.91 15.66
C VAL A 17 2.79 -0.43 15.46
N ILE A 18 3.50 -0.09 14.38
CA ILE A 18 3.89 1.30 14.09
C ILE A 18 3.00 1.83 12.96
N GLY A 19 2.14 2.79 13.26
CA GLY A 19 1.18 3.42 12.34
C GLY A 19 -0.27 3.02 12.64
N GLY A 20 -1.14 4.01 12.86
CA GLY A 20 -2.60 3.89 12.97
C GLY A 20 -3.32 4.04 11.61
N GLY A 21 -2.62 3.76 10.52
CA GLY A 21 -3.16 3.69 9.16
C GLY A 21 -3.92 2.38 8.89
N THR A 22 -4.40 2.23 7.66
CA THR A 22 -5.18 1.05 7.21
C THR A 22 -4.46 -0.27 7.51
N ALA A 23 -3.15 -0.33 7.28
CA ALA A 23 -2.30 -1.49 7.58
C ALA A 23 -2.26 -1.83 9.08
N GLY A 24 -2.02 -0.85 9.95
CA GLY A 24 -1.90 -1.07 11.39
C GLY A 24 -3.24 -1.37 12.07
N LEU A 25 -4.32 -0.72 11.62
CA LEU A 25 -5.68 -1.07 12.05
C LEU A 25 -6.03 -2.51 11.62
N THR A 26 -5.69 -2.91 10.39
CA THR A 26 -5.87 -4.30 9.91
C THR A 26 -5.05 -5.31 10.72
N ALA A 27 -3.82 -4.96 11.13
CA ALA A 27 -3.02 -5.76 12.03
C ALA A 27 -3.70 -5.91 13.41
N GLY A 28 -4.21 -4.83 13.98
CA GLY A 28 -4.98 -4.84 15.24
C GLY A 28 -6.24 -5.70 15.17
N VAL A 29 -7.04 -5.61 14.09
CA VAL A 29 -8.20 -6.49 13.86
C VAL A 29 -7.75 -7.95 13.78
N THR A 30 -6.69 -8.25 13.02
CA THR A 30 -6.17 -9.63 12.88
C THR A 30 -5.67 -10.19 14.23
N LEU A 31 -4.93 -9.40 15.00
CA LEU A 31 -4.45 -9.77 16.35
C LEU A 31 -5.62 -10.15 17.26
N LYS A 32 -6.66 -9.31 17.36
CA LYS A 32 -7.83 -9.61 18.20
C LYS A 32 -8.69 -10.76 17.68
N THR A 33 -8.97 -10.81 16.37
CA THR A 33 -10.00 -11.72 15.82
C THR A 33 -9.48 -13.09 15.37
N LYS A 34 -8.26 -13.16 14.83
CA LYS A 34 -7.66 -14.41 14.31
C LYS A 34 -6.74 -15.07 15.32
N LEU A 35 -6.00 -14.26 16.09
CA LEU A 35 -5.00 -14.72 17.03
C LEU A 35 -5.47 -14.65 18.49
N GLN A 36 -6.66 -14.07 18.74
CA GLN A 36 -7.25 -13.88 20.08
C GLN A 36 -6.30 -13.13 21.04
N PHE A 37 -5.49 -12.23 20.48
CA PHE A 37 -4.36 -11.61 21.14
C PHE A 37 -4.63 -10.13 21.44
N ASN A 38 -4.44 -9.72 22.70
CA ASN A 38 -4.80 -8.38 23.18
C ASN A 38 -3.62 -7.57 23.75
N ASN A 39 -2.47 -8.19 24.05
CA ASN A 39 -1.30 -7.48 24.62
C ASN A 39 -0.43 -6.81 23.54
N PHE A 40 -1.02 -5.86 22.82
CA PHE A 40 -0.34 -5.09 21.78
C PHE A 40 -0.61 -3.59 21.91
N THR A 41 0.24 -2.78 21.28
CA THR A 41 0.04 -1.33 21.17
C THR A 41 0.29 -0.85 19.74
N ILE A 42 -0.59 0.02 19.25
CA ILE A 42 -0.47 0.70 17.96
C ILE A 42 -0.08 2.16 18.24
N PHE A 43 1.10 2.58 17.78
CA PHE A 43 1.52 3.98 17.85
C PHE A 43 1.13 4.74 16.58
N GLU A 44 0.49 5.89 16.73
CA GLU A 44 0.17 6.80 15.62
C GLU A 44 0.72 8.19 15.95
N GLN A 45 1.56 8.73 15.05
CA GLN A 45 2.18 10.06 15.21
C GLN A 45 1.16 11.20 15.17
N SER A 46 0.03 10.97 14.49
CA SER A 46 -1.05 11.92 14.28
C SER A 46 -2.02 11.96 15.46
N GLY A 47 -2.78 13.03 15.58
CA GLY A 47 -3.83 13.16 16.60
C GLY A 47 -5.10 12.34 16.34
N ASP A 48 -5.16 11.59 15.24
CA ASP A 48 -6.32 10.81 14.80
C ASP A 48 -5.87 9.68 13.84
N ILE A 49 -6.70 8.64 13.68
CA ILE A 49 -6.37 7.45 12.88
C ILE A 49 -6.72 7.61 11.39
N GLY A 50 -6.14 6.73 10.56
CA GLY A 50 -6.43 6.62 9.13
C GLY A 50 -5.21 6.72 8.21
N GLY A 51 -4.05 7.15 8.73
CA GLY A 51 -2.79 7.26 7.97
C GLY A 51 -2.94 8.16 6.75
N THR A 52 -2.77 7.62 5.54
CA THR A 52 -3.03 8.36 4.28
C THR A 52 -4.38 9.08 4.28
N TRP A 53 -5.44 8.46 4.83
CA TRP A 53 -6.78 9.06 4.91
C TRP A 53 -6.97 10.00 6.10
N ASN A 54 -6.00 10.10 7.01
CA ASN A 54 -5.93 11.20 7.97
C ASN A 54 -5.29 12.44 7.33
N ASP A 55 -4.15 12.26 6.65
CA ASP A 55 -3.29 13.35 6.20
C ASP A 55 -3.79 14.03 4.92
N ASN A 56 -4.33 13.27 3.97
CA ASN A 56 -4.67 13.77 2.63
C ASN A 56 -6.11 14.31 2.57
N THR A 57 -6.33 15.48 3.15
CA THR A 57 -7.65 16.15 3.23
C THR A 57 -7.93 17.15 2.11
N TYR A 58 -7.06 17.24 1.09
CA TYR A 58 -7.23 18.17 -0.02
C TYR A 58 -8.52 17.92 -0.84
N PRO A 59 -9.15 18.96 -1.41
CA PRO A 59 -10.34 18.81 -2.26
C PRO A 59 -10.12 17.77 -3.36
N GLY A 60 -11.10 16.88 -3.55
CA GLY A 60 -11.02 15.81 -4.54
C GLY A 60 -10.30 14.53 -4.10
N ALA A 61 -9.59 14.52 -2.96
CA ALA A 61 -8.89 13.34 -2.44
C ALA A 61 -9.83 12.11 -2.37
N ALA A 62 -9.51 11.08 -3.14
CA ALA A 62 -10.34 9.88 -3.30
C ALA A 62 -9.49 8.65 -3.62
N CYS A 63 -10.06 7.46 -3.37
CA CYS A 63 -9.41 6.22 -3.79
C CYS A 63 -9.55 6.01 -5.30
N ASP A 64 -8.48 5.54 -5.95
CA ASP A 64 -8.46 5.10 -7.35
C ASP A 64 -8.88 3.62 -7.50
N SER A 65 -9.07 2.92 -6.38
CA SER A 65 -9.67 1.59 -6.31
C SER A 65 -11.12 1.68 -5.85
N GLU A 66 -11.98 0.84 -6.41
CA GLU A 66 -13.39 0.81 -6.01
C GLU A 66 -13.57 0.39 -4.56
N VAL A 67 -14.41 1.10 -3.81
CA VAL A 67 -14.40 1.08 -2.36
C VAL A 67 -14.89 -0.24 -1.73
N HIS A 68 -15.76 -0.99 -2.43
CA HIS A 68 -16.12 -2.36 -2.03
C HIS A 68 -14.96 -3.36 -2.17
N TRP A 69 -13.91 -3.03 -2.94
CA TRP A 69 -12.62 -3.73 -2.95
C TRP A 69 -11.62 -3.07 -1.99
N TYR A 70 -11.59 -1.75 -1.91
CA TYR A 70 -10.77 -0.95 -0.97
C TYR A 70 -11.38 -0.88 0.45
N SER A 71 -11.81 -2.03 0.97
CA SER A 71 -12.30 -2.24 2.34
C SER A 71 -11.83 -3.59 2.86
N LEU A 72 -11.94 -3.85 4.16
CA LEU A 72 -11.66 -5.18 4.72
C LEU A 72 -12.63 -6.22 4.15
N SER A 73 -12.10 -7.38 3.77
CA SER A 73 -12.91 -8.49 3.25
C SER A 73 -13.76 -9.19 4.33
N SER A 74 -13.45 -8.95 5.61
CA SER A 74 -14.25 -9.35 6.78
C SER A 74 -15.39 -8.37 7.11
N ASP A 75 -15.25 -7.11 6.71
CA ASP A 75 -16.10 -6.00 7.16
C ASP A 75 -16.52 -5.15 5.96
N LEU A 76 -17.40 -5.75 5.15
CA LEU A 76 -18.00 -5.09 3.99
C LEU A 76 -19.02 -4.05 4.47
N ASN A 77 -18.86 -2.80 4.02
CA ASN A 77 -19.85 -1.75 4.21
C ASN A 77 -20.79 -1.73 2.98
N PRO A 78 -22.11 -1.96 3.14
CA PRO A 78 -23.08 -1.84 2.05
C PRO A 78 -23.50 -0.39 1.78
N SER A 79 -23.18 0.54 2.70
CA SER A 79 -23.71 1.92 2.74
C SER A 79 -22.85 2.93 1.99
N TRP A 80 -21.78 2.49 1.30
CA TRP A 80 -20.94 3.38 0.49
C TRP A 80 -21.79 4.19 -0.48
N THR A 81 -21.48 5.47 -0.63
CA THR A 81 -22.25 6.43 -1.44
C THR A 81 -22.02 6.25 -2.94
N GLN A 82 -20.82 5.81 -3.33
CA GLN A 82 -20.37 5.75 -4.72
C GLN A 82 -19.22 4.76 -4.91
N SER A 83 -18.96 4.35 -6.16
CA SER A 83 -17.92 3.35 -6.46
C SER A 83 -16.51 3.74 -6.00
N HIS A 84 -16.14 5.02 -6.09
CA HIS A 84 -14.84 5.55 -5.66
C HIS A 84 -15.03 6.60 -4.56
N ALA A 85 -15.06 6.13 -3.31
CA ALA A 85 -15.29 6.97 -2.13
C ALA A 85 -14.25 8.08 -1.98
N ALA A 86 -14.68 9.22 -1.44
CA ALA A 86 -13.81 10.34 -1.06
C ALA A 86 -13.15 10.08 0.30
N GLN A 87 -12.07 10.80 0.60
CA GLN A 87 -11.32 10.65 1.85
C GLN A 87 -12.19 10.68 3.13
N PRO A 88 -13.18 11.58 3.31
CA PRO A 88 -13.94 11.64 4.56
C PRO A 88 -14.72 10.35 4.84
N GLU A 89 -15.28 9.75 3.78
CA GLU A 89 -16.07 8.53 3.84
C GLU A 89 -15.18 7.31 4.17
N ILE A 90 -14.00 7.23 3.56
CA ILE A 90 -13.01 6.18 3.85
C ILE A 90 -12.46 6.34 5.28
N LYS A 91 -12.18 7.56 5.74
CA LYS A 91 -11.75 7.81 7.13
C LYS A 91 -12.84 7.41 8.13
N ALA A 92 -14.11 7.72 7.84
CA ALA A 92 -15.25 7.32 8.67
C ALA A 92 -15.38 5.78 8.79
N TYR A 93 -15.21 5.06 7.69
CA TYR A 93 -15.17 3.58 7.69
C TYR A 93 -14.06 3.05 8.61
N TRP A 94 -12.82 3.54 8.51
CA TRP A 94 -11.74 3.08 9.37
C TRP A 94 -11.95 3.42 10.85
N LYS A 95 -12.61 4.54 11.17
CA LYS A 95 -13.08 4.84 12.53
C LYS A 95 -14.14 3.87 13.03
N GLN A 96 -15.08 3.47 12.17
CA GLN A 96 -16.08 2.46 12.50
C GLN A 96 -15.43 1.09 12.78
N ILE A 97 -14.44 0.68 11.99
CA ILE A 97 -13.65 -0.55 12.23
C ILE A 97 -12.90 -0.47 13.56
N ALA A 98 -12.21 0.63 13.84
CA ALA A 98 -11.48 0.82 15.09
C ALA A 98 -12.40 0.77 16.32
N ALA A 99 -13.61 1.34 16.23
CA ALA A 99 -14.62 1.24 17.28
C ALA A 99 -15.19 -0.18 17.42
N LYS A 100 -15.56 -0.84 16.30
CA LYS A 100 -16.15 -2.18 16.28
C LYS A 100 -15.28 -3.24 16.95
N TYR A 101 -13.96 -3.13 16.82
CA TYR A 101 -12.99 -4.08 17.39
C TYR A 101 -12.27 -3.51 18.63
N SER A 102 -12.78 -2.43 19.23
CA SER A 102 -12.21 -1.75 20.39
C SER A 102 -10.69 -1.50 20.27
N LEU A 103 -10.22 -1.06 19.10
CA LEU A 103 -8.79 -0.84 18.86
C LEU A 103 -8.26 0.40 19.58
N TYR A 104 -9.15 1.33 19.98
CA TYR A 104 -8.79 2.52 20.75
C TYR A 104 -8.12 2.17 22.10
N ASP A 105 -8.48 1.05 22.72
CA ASP A 105 -7.85 0.54 23.95
C ASP A 105 -6.36 0.18 23.75
N ASN A 106 -5.94 -0.04 22.50
CA ASN A 106 -4.59 -0.40 22.10
C ASN A 106 -3.89 0.74 21.32
N LEU A 107 -4.56 1.86 21.06
CA LEU A 107 -4.01 2.98 20.28
C LEU A 107 -3.41 4.04 21.18
N VAL A 108 -2.19 4.49 20.85
CA VAL A 108 -1.56 5.66 21.45
C VAL A 108 -1.30 6.68 20.34
N LEU A 109 -2.16 7.70 20.30
CA LEU A 109 -2.13 8.80 19.33
C LEU A 109 -1.07 9.85 19.72
N ASN A 110 -0.80 10.79 18.81
CA ASN A 110 0.22 11.83 18.98
C ASN A 110 1.61 11.27 19.38
N THR A 111 1.94 10.04 18.98
CA THR A 111 3.14 9.33 19.44
C THR A 111 3.89 8.73 18.25
N ARG A 112 5.04 9.34 17.91
CA ARG A 112 5.91 8.89 16.83
C ARG A 112 6.92 7.88 17.37
N VAL A 113 7.07 6.72 16.72
CA VAL A 113 8.23 5.84 16.97
C VAL A 113 9.46 6.44 16.29
N VAL A 114 10.53 6.63 17.05
CA VAL A 114 11.78 7.27 16.62
C VAL A 114 12.84 6.24 16.26
N SER A 115 13.05 5.24 17.12
CA SER A 115 13.93 4.10 16.86
C SER A 115 13.37 2.79 17.39
N VAL A 116 13.85 1.70 16.82
CA VAL A 116 13.54 0.32 17.21
C VAL A 116 14.86 -0.45 17.23
N ASP A 117 15.39 -0.71 18.42
CA ASP A 117 16.73 -1.28 18.60
C ASP A 117 16.65 -2.69 19.21
N TRP A 118 17.15 -3.69 18.49
CA TRP A 118 17.18 -5.09 18.96
C TRP A 118 18.21 -5.29 20.06
N ASN A 119 17.84 -6.02 21.12
CA ASN A 119 18.73 -6.45 22.17
C ASN A 119 19.09 -7.94 22.00
N ASP A 120 20.30 -8.23 21.52
CA ASP A 120 20.75 -9.61 21.27
C ASP A 120 20.77 -10.52 22.51
N ILE A 121 21.00 -9.96 23.71
CA ILE A 121 21.04 -10.73 24.96
C ILE A 121 19.61 -11.07 25.43
N ARG A 122 18.72 -10.08 25.39
CA ARG A 122 17.35 -10.19 25.93
C ARG A 122 16.33 -10.69 24.91
N GLN A 123 16.69 -10.74 23.62
CA GLN A 123 15.86 -11.17 22.49
C GLN A 123 14.53 -10.38 22.40
N VAL A 124 14.61 -9.06 22.62
CA VAL A 124 13.50 -8.11 22.54
C VAL A 124 13.94 -6.81 21.85
N TYR A 125 13.00 -6.09 21.28
CA TYR A 125 13.20 -4.72 20.82
C TYR A 125 13.00 -3.71 21.95
N ARG A 126 13.90 -2.74 22.06
CA ARG A 126 13.65 -1.47 22.73
C ARG A 126 13.08 -0.49 21.71
N VAL A 127 11.87 -0.02 21.94
CA VAL A 127 11.18 0.96 21.09
C VAL A 127 11.26 2.33 21.76
N ALA A 128 11.83 3.31 21.06
CA ALA A 128 11.83 4.71 21.47
C ALA A 128 10.63 5.44 20.86
N THR A 129 9.78 6.02 21.69
CA THR A 129 8.62 6.81 21.27
C THR A 129 8.82 8.27 21.64
N GLN A 130 8.28 9.18 20.84
CA GLN A 130 8.25 10.61 21.09
C GLN A 130 6.81 11.13 20.99
N ASP A 131 6.34 11.82 22.03
CA ASP A 131 5.09 12.57 21.95
C ASP A 131 5.26 13.74 20.96
N THR A 132 4.38 13.82 19.96
CA THR A 132 4.51 14.79 18.85
C THR A 132 4.14 16.21 19.26
N ARG A 133 3.54 16.42 20.43
CA ARG A 133 3.15 17.71 21.02
C ARG A 133 4.20 18.18 22.04
N THR A 134 4.58 17.36 23.03
CA THR A 134 5.52 17.73 24.10
C THR A 134 6.99 17.50 23.72
N LYS A 135 7.26 16.65 22.72
CA LYS A 135 8.60 16.16 22.31
C LYS A 135 9.30 15.26 23.32
N GLU A 136 8.64 14.92 24.42
CA GLU A 136 9.14 13.97 25.43
C GLU A 136 9.41 12.59 24.81
N ILE A 137 10.52 11.97 25.19
CA ILE A 137 10.94 10.64 24.71
C ILE A 137 10.68 9.60 25.80
N ASN A 138 9.93 8.56 25.43
CA ASN A 138 9.64 7.41 26.27
C ASN A 138 10.26 6.13 25.65
N TYR A 139 10.40 5.10 26.48
CA TYR A 139 10.92 3.80 26.05
C TYR A 139 10.02 2.67 26.52
N GLN A 140 9.91 1.64 25.69
CA GLN A 140 9.24 0.39 26.05
C GLN A 140 9.90 -0.79 25.36
N GLU A 141 9.57 -1.99 25.83
CA GLU A 141 10.07 -3.24 25.25
C GLU A 141 8.96 -4.00 24.54
N ALA A 142 9.32 -4.64 23.43
CA ALA A 142 8.43 -5.45 22.61
C ALA A 142 9.13 -6.74 22.15
N ASN A 143 8.45 -7.89 22.21
CA ASN A 143 9.02 -9.12 21.66
C ASN A 143 8.97 -9.12 20.12
N ILE A 144 7.95 -8.48 19.54
CA ILE A 144 7.66 -8.39 18.11
C ILE A 144 7.36 -6.93 17.74
N VAL A 145 7.86 -6.50 16.58
CA VAL A 145 7.53 -5.18 16.00
C VAL A 145 6.96 -5.36 14.59
N ILE A 146 5.82 -4.75 14.32
CA ILE A 146 5.14 -4.73 13.03
C ILE A 146 5.15 -3.29 12.50
N SER A 147 5.99 -3.02 11.50
CA SER A 147 5.99 -1.75 10.79
C SER A 147 4.81 -1.68 9.82
N ALA A 148 3.88 -0.76 10.09
CA ALA A 148 2.69 -0.46 9.29
C ALA A 148 2.64 1.03 8.88
N VAL A 149 3.81 1.65 8.82
CA VAL A 149 4.08 3.08 8.54
C VAL A 149 3.61 3.57 7.16
N GLY A 150 3.38 2.63 6.24
CA GLY A 150 2.99 2.92 4.86
C GLY A 150 4.12 3.50 4.00
N ILE A 151 3.87 3.53 2.69
CA ILE A 151 4.83 3.92 1.64
C ILE A 151 4.71 5.39 1.20
N ILE A 152 3.63 6.08 1.57
CA ILE A 152 3.28 7.44 1.13
C ILE A 152 2.95 8.33 2.33
N SER A 153 3.90 8.42 3.27
CA SER A 153 3.75 9.10 4.56
C SER A 153 4.63 10.34 4.73
N ILE A 154 5.79 10.41 4.05
CA ILE A 154 6.71 11.55 4.09
C ILE A 154 6.55 12.40 2.81
N PRO A 155 6.00 13.61 2.88
CA PRO A 155 5.89 14.51 1.72
C PRO A 155 7.23 14.81 1.06
N TYR A 156 7.29 14.76 -0.28
CA TYR A 156 8.50 15.08 -1.02
C TYR A 156 8.53 16.55 -1.43
N TYR A 157 9.61 17.25 -1.06
CA TYR A 157 9.88 18.63 -1.44
C TYR A 157 11.04 18.66 -2.46
N PRO A 158 10.78 18.85 -3.77
CA PRO A 158 11.80 18.80 -4.81
C PRO A 158 12.87 19.90 -4.62
N PRO A 159 14.16 19.61 -4.89
CA PRO A 159 15.23 20.61 -4.85
C PRO A 159 14.98 21.85 -5.71
N ASP A 160 14.31 21.68 -6.86
CA ASP A 160 13.97 22.75 -7.79
C ASP A 160 12.90 23.72 -7.25
N LEU A 161 12.28 23.42 -6.09
CA LEU A 161 11.35 24.31 -5.39
C LEU A 161 11.99 24.94 -4.12
N ARG A 162 13.32 24.86 -3.96
CA ARG A 162 14.04 25.65 -2.94
C ARG A 162 13.85 27.15 -3.21
N GLY A 163 13.74 27.94 -2.15
CA GLY A 163 13.41 29.36 -2.24
C GLY A 163 11.90 29.65 -2.17
N ILE A 164 11.03 28.63 -2.11
CA ILE A 164 9.58 28.84 -1.95
C ILE A 164 9.24 29.57 -0.65
N GLU A 165 10.10 29.47 0.37
CA GLU A 165 10.02 30.23 1.62
C GLU A 165 10.13 31.77 1.45
N ILE A 166 10.58 32.25 0.28
CA ILE A 166 10.57 33.68 -0.09
C ILE A 166 9.14 34.16 -0.37
N PHE A 167 8.26 33.28 -0.85
CA PHE A 167 6.87 33.61 -1.16
C PHE A 167 6.08 33.86 0.13
N LYS A 168 5.50 35.05 0.26
CA LYS A 168 4.81 35.50 1.48
C LYS A 168 3.39 34.95 1.63
N GLY A 169 2.82 34.37 0.57
CA GLY A 169 1.50 33.73 0.63
C GLY A 169 1.53 32.31 1.20
N PRO A 170 0.37 31.73 1.56
CA PRO A 170 0.27 30.35 2.02
C PRO A 170 0.87 29.37 1.01
N HIS A 171 1.80 28.53 1.48
CA HIS A 171 2.39 27.47 0.68
C HIS A 171 2.52 26.17 1.49
N PHE A 172 2.04 25.06 0.94
CA PHE A 172 2.03 23.77 1.64
C PHE A 172 1.90 22.58 0.68
N HIS A 173 2.32 21.40 1.15
CA HIS A 173 2.11 20.15 0.43
C HIS A 173 0.64 19.67 0.53
N SER A 174 0.12 18.99 -0.50
CA SER A 174 -1.26 18.48 -0.54
C SER A 174 -1.61 17.60 0.67
N ALA A 175 -0.66 16.78 1.14
CA ALA A 175 -0.78 15.96 2.36
C ALA A 175 -0.79 16.76 3.68
N ARG A 176 -0.69 18.09 3.63
CA ARG A 176 -0.73 19.03 4.77
C ARG A 176 -1.73 20.17 4.49
N TRP A 177 -2.83 19.82 3.81
CA TRP A 177 -3.83 20.76 3.34
C TRP A 177 -4.46 21.59 4.47
N ASP A 178 -4.43 22.91 4.31
CA ASP A 178 -5.14 23.82 5.20
C ASP A 178 -6.62 23.92 4.81
N ASN A 179 -7.49 23.34 5.64
CA ASN A 179 -8.94 23.34 5.45
C ASN A 179 -9.61 24.68 5.83
N SER A 180 -8.88 25.63 6.41
CA SER A 180 -9.38 26.98 6.73
C SER A 180 -9.22 27.97 5.57
N LEU A 181 -8.45 27.62 4.54
CA LEU A 181 -8.13 28.51 3.43
C LEU A 181 -9.25 28.56 2.39
N ASP A 182 -9.92 29.72 2.31
CA ASP A 182 -10.82 30.05 1.21
C ASP A 182 -10.01 30.32 -0.07
N LEU A 183 -10.38 29.67 -1.18
CA LEU A 183 -9.69 29.79 -2.47
C LEU A 183 -10.35 30.80 -3.43
N ARG A 184 -11.54 31.30 -3.11
CA ARG A 184 -12.32 32.20 -4.01
C ARG A 184 -11.53 33.46 -4.38
N ASN A 185 -11.58 33.82 -5.66
CA ASN A 185 -10.85 34.95 -6.26
C ASN A 185 -9.31 34.88 -6.10
N LYS A 186 -8.73 33.69 -5.88
CA LYS A 186 -7.27 33.50 -5.75
C LYS A 186 -6.63 32.90 -6.98
N ARG A 187 -5.37 33.25 -7.21
CA ARG A 187 -4.46 32.64 -8.17
C ARG A 187 -3.60 31.61 -7.45
N ILE A 188 -3.58 30.38 -7.97
CA ILE A 188 -2.97 29.23 -7.30
C ILE A 188 -1.94 28.60 -8.23
N ALA A 189 -0.69 28.51 -7.78
CA ALA A 189 0.29 27.62 -8.40
C ALA A 189 0.11 26.22 -7.83
N VAL A 190 -0.02 25.21 -8.69
CA VAL A 190 0.03 23.80 -8.27
C VAL A 190 1.28 23.16 -8.87
N PHE A 191 2.16 22.61 -8.04
CA PHE A 191 3.38 21.94 -8.50
C PHE A 191 3.19 20.44 -8.57
N GLY A 192 3.33 19.86 -9.76
CA GLY A 192 3.13 18.44 -10.01
C GLY A 192 1.72 18.09 -10.49
N ASN A 193 1.67 17.12 -11.39
CA ASN A 193 0.50 16.67 -12.15
C ASN A 193 0.25 15.15 -11.98
N GLY A 194 0.80 14.54 -10.91
CA GLY A 194 0.46 13.17 -10.50
C GLY A 194 -0.92 13.10 -9.83
N CYS A 195 -1.27 11.93 -9.25
CA CYS A 195 -2.63 11.65 -8.75
C CYS A 195 -3.22 12.74 -7.82
N SER A 196 -2.42 13.37 -6.94
CA SER A 196 -2.92 14.45 -6.09
C SER A 196 -3.25 15.72 -6.87
N GLY A 197 -2.43 16.10 -7.85
CA GLY A 197 -2.68 17.27 -8.69
C GLY A 197 -3.90 17.05 -9.58
N SER A 198 -3.98 15.88 -10.22
CA SER A 198 -5.11 15.51 -11.08
C SER A 198 -6.44 15.32 -10.33
N GLN A 199 -6.41 15.01 -9.02
CA GLN A 199 -7.61 15.01 -8.18
C GLN A 199 -8.00 16.40 -7.67
N LEU A 200 -7.01 17.23 -7.31
CA LEU A 200 -7.22 18.56 -6.74
C LEU A 200 -7.73 19.58 -7.77
N ILE A 201 -7.01 19.71 -8.88
CA ILE A 201 -7.20 20.79 -9.86
C ILE A 201 -8.63 20.80 -10.44
N PRO A 202 -9.23 19.65 -10.84
CA PRO A 202 -10.60 19.63 -11.37
C PRO A 202 -11.65 20.14 -10.39
N VAL A 203 -11.40 20.01 -9.08
CA VAL A 203 -12.34 20.42 -8.02
C VAL A 203 -12.21 21.90 -7.71
N ILE A 204 -11.00 22.42 -7.54
CA ILE A 204 -10.80 23.85 -7.23
C ILE A 204 -11.13 24.76 -8.41
N THR A 205 -10.94 24.30 -9.65
CA THR A 205 -11.28 25.07 -10.87
C THR A 205 -12.76 25.02 -11.25
N LEU A 206 -13.63 24.32 -10.49
CA LEU A 206 -15.09 24.41 -10.67
C LEU A 206 -15.62 25.80 -10.32
N ASP A 207 -14.94 26.51 -9.42
CA ASP A 207 -15.21 27.91 -9.14
C ASP A 207 -14.45 28.77 -10.17
N PRO A 208 -15.13 29.52 -11.05
CA PRO A 208 -14.50 30.30 -12.12
C PRO A 208 -13.70 31.50 -11.59
N SER A 209 -13.86 31.88 -10.32
CA SER A 209 -13.04 32.92 -9.69
C SER A 209 -11.63 32.44 -9.33
N VAL A 210 -11.42 31.12 -9.25
CA VAL A 210 -10.14 30.51 -8.89
C VAL A 210 -9.31 30.31 -10.14
N GLN A 211 -8.17 30.99 -10.24
CA GLN A 211 -7.23 30.88 -11.36
C GLN A 211 -6.12 29.90 -11.01
N VAL A 212 -5.84 28.91 -11.85
CA VAL A 212 -4.87 27.84 -11.55
C VAL A 212 -3.83 27.71 -12.67
N ILE A 213 -2.56 27.68 -12.29
CA ILE A 213 -1.47 27.29 -13.19
C ILE A 213 -0.79 26.04 -12.61
N ASN A 214 -0.81 24.94 -13.35
CA ASN A 214 -0.15 23.70 -12.93
C ASN A 214 1.24 23.58 -13.55
N PHE A 215 2.26 23.74 -12.70
CA PHE A 215 3.66 23.57 -13.07
C PHE A 215 4.00 22.08 -13.13
N CYS A 216 4.19 21.59 -14.35
CA CYS A 216 4.38 20.19 -14.70
C CYS A 216 5.86 19.92 -15.05
N LYS A 217 6.31 18.68 -14.82
CA LYS A 217 7.65 18.21 -15.26
C LYS A 217 7.58 17.16 -16.37
N THR A 218 6.64 16.24 -16.26
CA THR A 218 6.42 15.17 -17.24
C THR A 218 4.93 14.85 -17.22
N PRO A 219 4.24 14.80 -18.37
CA PRO A 219 2.86 14.34 -18.38
C PRO A 219 2.76 12.87 -17.91
N PRO A 220 1.80 12.51 -17.04
CA PRO A 220 1.49 11.13 -16.73
C PRO A 220 0.66 10.50 -17.86
N TRP A 221 0.70 9.16 -17.95
CA TRP A 221 -0.34 8.44 -18.69
C TRP A 221 -1.65 8.50 -17.90
N CYS A 222 -2.72 8.96 -18.53
CA CYS A 222 -4.05 9.04 -17.94
C CYS A 222 -4.99 7.96 -18.50
N PHE A 223 -5.88 7.44 -17.65
CA PHE A 223 -6.97 6.53 -18.03
C PHE A 223 -8.26 7.00 -17.34
N PRO A 224 -9.47 6.86 -17.93
CA PRO A 224 -10.69 7.32 -17.27
C PRO A 224 -10.93 6.59 -15.95
N LEU A 225 -11.31 7.33 -14.90
CA LEU A 225 -11.93 6.77 -13.70
C LEU A 225 -13.33 6.21 -14.03
N GLN A 226 -13.36 5.07 -14.72
CA GLN A 226 -14.50 4.33 -15.27
C GLN A 226 -15.67 5.20 -15.80
N GLN A 227 -15.64 5.51 -17.10
CA GLN A 227 -16.78 6.03 -17.89
C GLN A 227 -17.65 7.10 -17.20
N LYS A 228 -17.11 8.33 -17.14
CA LYS A 228 -17.84 9.58 -16.88
C LYS A 228 -18.43 9.81 -15.49
N GLY A 229 -18.05 9.03 -14.47
CA GLY A 229 -18.27 9.46 -13.09
C GLY A 229 -18.12 8.38 -12.02
N LYS A 230 -17.96 8.84 -10.78
CA LYS A 230 -18.11 7.97 -9.60
C LYS A 230 -19.54 7.43 -9.61
N GLN A 231 -19.73 6.14 -9.87
CA GLN A 231 -21.05 5.52 -9.94
C GLN A 231 -21.73 5.68 -8.57
N VAL A 232 -22.69 6.59 -8.46
CA VAL A 232 -23.47 6.81 -7.24
C VAL A 232 -24.34 5.59 -7.01
N PHE A 233 -24.23 5.00 -5.82
CA PHE A 233 -25.02 3.83 -5.44
C PHE A 233 -26.40 4.26 -4.97
N SER A 234 -27.45 3.75 -5.63
CA SER A 234 -28.83 4.02 -5.23
C SER A 234 -29.16 3.34 -3.89
N GLU A 235 -30.12 3.89 -3.13
CA GLU A 235 -30.56 3.28 -1.86
C GLU A 235 -31.07 1.84 -2.05
N ARG A 236 -31.68 1.53 -3.20
CA ARG A 236 -32.06 0.14 -3.54
C ARG A 236 -30.84 -0.78 -3.67
N TRP A 237 -29.74 -0.29 -4.23
CA TRP A 237 -28.48 -1.05 -4.35
C TRP A 237 -27.81 -1.24 -2.99
N LYS A 238 -27.71 -0.17 -2.18
CA LYS A 238 -27.18 -0.27 -0.80
C LYS A 238 -28.01 -1.24 0.04
N TRP A 239 -29.34 -1.16 -0.05
CA TRP A 239 -30.24 -2.10 0.61
C TRP A 239 -30.00 -3.54 0.15
N PHE A 240 -29.91 -3.77 -1.16
CA PHE A 240 -29.62 -5.10 -1.73
C PHE A 240 -28.30 -5.68 -1.22
N LEU A 241 -27.21 -4.90 -1.25
CA LEU A 241 -25.91 -5.35 -0.74
C LEU A 241 -25.91 -5.60 0.77
N GLY A 242 -26.75 -4.89 1.53
CA GLY A 242 -26.85 -5.03 2.99
C GLY A 242 -27.75 -6.19 3.46
N HIS A 243 -28.79 -6.55 2.70
CA HIS A 243 -29.82 -7.50 3.15
C HIS A 243 -29.83 -8.83 2.39
N VAL A 244 -29.35 -8.89 1.13
CA VAL A 244 -29.32 -10.14 0.38
C VAL A 244 -28.05 -10.93 0.71
N PRO A 245 -28.16 -12.19 1.20
CA PRO A 245 -27.01 -13.01 1.55
C PRO A 245 -25.99 -13.11 0.42
N PHE A 246 -24.71 -13.00 0.77
CA PHE A 246 -23.55 -13.01 -0.14
C PHE A 246 -23.47 -11.90 -1.20
N ALA A 247 -24.49 -11.06 -1.40
CA ALA A 247 -24.53 -10.05 -2.47
C ALA A 247 -23.31 -9.11 -2.46
N ALA A 248 -22.99 -8.50 -1.30
CA ALA A 248 -21.80 -7.66 -1.14
C ALA A 248 -20.49 -8.41 -1.43
N ARG A 249 -20.42 -9.72 -1.15
CA ARG A 249 -19.22 -10.54 -1.35
C ARG A 249 -19.06 -10.94 -2.82
N LEU A 250 -20.16 -11.31 -3.49
CA LEU A 250 -20.19 -11.56 -4.93
C LEU A 250 -19.85 -10.30 -5.73
N TYR A 251 -20.42 -9.16 -5.35
CA TYR A 251 -20.09 -7.86 -5.97
C TYR A 251 -18.61 -7.52 -5.78
N ARG A 252 -18.04 -7.73 -4.59
CA ARG A 252 -16.60 -7.58 -4.35
C ARG A 252 -15.75 -8.50 -5.24
N TYR A 253 -16.12 -9.76 -5.43
CA TYR A 253 -15.39 -10.67 -6.33
C TYR A 253 -15.56 -10.29 -7.81
N TRP A 254 -16.70 -9.74 -8.21
CA TRP A 254 -16.89 -9.18 -9.55
C TRP A 254 -15.97 -7.98 -9.80
N ILE A 255 -15.85 -7.05 -8.83
CA ILE A 255 -14.88 -5.94 -8.90
C ILE A 255 -13.46 -6.50 -9.05
N MET A 256 -13.06 -7.45 -8.20
CA MET A 256 -11.74 -8.10 -8.25
C MET A 256 -11.44 -8.68 -9.64
N ALA A 257 -12.36 -9.49 -10.18
CA ALA A 257 -12.20 -10.11 -11.50
C ALA A 257 -12.09 -9.08 -12.62
N ARG A 258 -12.85 -7.98 -12.54
CA ARG A 258 -12.76 -6.87 -13.50
C ARG A 258 -11.44 -6.11 -13.39
N GLN A 259 -10.95 -5.84 -12.18
CA GLN A 259 -9.70 -5.12 -11.94
C GLN A 259 -8.48 -5.97 -12.32
N GLU A 260 -8.45 -7.27 -12.02
CA GLU A 260 -7.39 -8.19 -12.50
C GLU A 260 -7.41 -8.31 -14.03
N LYS A 261 -8.58 -8.37 -14.69
CA LYS A 261 -8.66 -8.30 -16.16
C LYS A 261 -8.07 -7.00 -16.70
N PHE A 262 -8.37 -5.86 -16.08
CA PHE A 262 -7.83 -4.55 -16.47
C PHE A 262 -6.30 -4.49 -16.31
N TYR A 263 -5.76 -5.00 -15.20
CA TYR A 263 -4.33 -5.12 -14.97
C TYR A 263 -3.62 -5.94 -16.06
N LEU A 264 -4.20 -7.10 -16.42
CA LEU A 264 -3.68 -7.94 -17.51
C LEU A 264 -3.74 -7.25 -18.89
N MET A 265 -4.65 -6.29 -19.11
CA MET A 265 -4.70 -5.49 -20.35
C MET A 265 -3.72 -4.30 -20.37
N ILE A 266 -3.16 -3.91 -19.22
CA ILE A 266 -2.14 -2.85 -19.13
C ILE A 266 -0.72 -3.43 -19.18
N LEU A 267 -0.50 -4.64 -18.67
CA LEU A 267 0.78 -5.33 -18.81
C LEU A 267 1.04 -5.65 -20.29
N ALA A 268 1.95 -4.91 -20.92
CA ALA A 268 2.19 -4.92 -22.36
C ALA A 268 2.37 -6.33 -22.98
N GLU A 269 3.07 -7.23 -22.29
CA GLU A 269 3.25 -8.64 -22.73
C GLU A 269 1.95 -9.45 -22.86
N HIS A 270 0.91 -9.06 -22.13
CA HIS A 270 -0.41 -9.70 -22.15
C HIS A 270 -1.37 -8.92 -23.06
N ALA A 271 -1.31 -7.57 -23.03
CA ALA A 271 -2.05 -6.71 -23.95
C ALA A 271 -1.81 -7.08 -25.43
N ALA A 272 -0.53 -7.23 -25.82
CA ALA A 272 -0.13 -7.61 -27.16
C ALA A 272 -0.68 -8.99 -27.59
N LYS A 273 -0.80 -9.95 -26.66
CA LYS A 273 -1.39 -11.28 -26.93
C LYS A 273 -2.89 -11.24 -27.21
N PHE A 274 -3.57 -10.19 -26.77
CA PHE A 274 -4.99 -9.93 -27.08
C PHE A 274 -5.17 -8.92 -28.22
N GLY A 275 -4.10 -8.52 -28.92
CA GLY A 275 -4.15 -7.52 -29.99
C GLY A 275 -4.44 -6.09 -29.51
N ILE A 276 -4.26 -5.82 -28.21
CA ILE A 276 -4.55 -4.51 -27.60
C ILE A 276 -3.28 -3.65 -27.63
N ASP A 277 -3.29 -2.60 -28.44
CA ASP A 277 -2.32 -1.50 -28.31
C ASP A 277 -2.74 -0.59 -27.14
N THR A 278 -2.17 -0.86 -25.97
CA THR A 278 -2.41 -0.07 -24.76
C THR A 278 -1.98 1.39 -24.95
N ARG A 279 -0.88 1.66 -25.68
CA ARG A 279 -0.40 3.05 -25.90
C ARG A 279 -1.44 3.83 -26.71
N LYS A 280 -1.88 3.27 -27.82
CA LYS A 280 -2.92 3.89 -28.66
C LYS A 280 -4.24 4.08 -27.90
N MET A 281 -4.68 3.10 -27.10
CA MET A 281 -5.89 3.22 -26.29
C MET A 281 -5.82 4.42 -25.32
N LEU A 282 -4.69 4.58 -24.62
CA LEU A 282 -4.49 5.70 -23.70
C LEU A 282 -4.40 7.03 -24.46
N GLU A 283 -3.64 7.08 -25.56
CA GLU A 283 -3.49 8.28 -26.37
C GLU A 283 -4.82 8.74 -26.99
N ASP A 284 -5.62 7.83 -27.55
CA ASP A 284 -6.94 8.13 -28.11
C ASP A 284 -7.90 8.68 -27.04
N PHE A 285 -7.86 8.16 -25.81
CA PHE A 285 -8.59 8.73 -24.67
C PHE A 285 -8.09 10.13 -24.30
N MET A 286 -6.78 10.32 -24.15
CA MET A 286 -6.21 11.60 -23.74
C MET A 286 -6.46 12.70 -24.79
N ARG A 287 -6.44 12.35 -26.08
CA ARG A 287 -6.79 13.25 -27.19
C ARG A 287 -8.28 13.59 -27.25
N ALA A 288 -9.15 12.73 -26.75
CA ALA A 288 -10.60 12.95 -26.74
C ALA A 288 -11.07 13.84 -25.59
N GLU A 289 -10.40 13.79 -24.42
CA GLU A 289 -10.78 14.58 -23.23
C GLU A 289 -10.00 15.90 -23.08
N ALA A 290 -8.83 16.05 -23.69
CA ALA A 290 -8.04 17.29 -23.64
C ALA A 290 -8.25 18.17 -24.89
N PRO A 291 -8.24 19.52 -24.76
CA PRO A 291 -8.25 20.42 -25.89
C PRO A 291 -7.02 20.21 -26.79
N SER A 292 -7.20 20.35 -28.11
CA SER A 292 -6.18 20.06 -29.12
C SER A 292 -4.87 20.85 -28.94
N GLU A 293 -4.94 22.10 -28.47
CA GLU A 293 -3.79 22.97 -28.20
C GLU A 293 -2.87 22.50 -27.06
N TYR A 294 -3.31 21.50 -26.28
CA TYR A 294 -2.53 20.89 -25.22
C TYR A 294 -2.01 19.49 -25.58
N HIS A 295 -2.40 18.89 -26.71
CA HIS A 295 -2.05 17.51 -27.05
C HIS A 295 -0.53 17.27 -27.04
N ASP A 296 0.25 18.18 -27.60
CA ASP A 296 1.73 18.11 -27.61
C ASP A 296 2.37 18.26 -26.21
N ARG A 297 1.62 18.79 -25.24
CA ARG A 297 2.05 19.01 -23.85
C ARG A 297 1.56 17.93 -22.88
N VAL A 298 0.40 17.30 -23.14
CA VAL A 298 -0.21 16.32 -22.20
C VAL A 298 0.01 14.86 -22.59
N ILE A 299 0.39 14.54 -23.83
CA ILE A 299 0.58 13.15 -24.27
C ILE A 299 2.01 12.68 -23.94
N PRO A 300 2.22 11.61 -23.14
CA PRO A 300 3.56 11.22 -22.74
C PRO A 300 4.37 10.53 -23.83
N THR A 301 5.66 10.89 -23.92
CA THR A 301 6.66 10.14 -24.69
C THR A 301 7.15 8.89 -23.96
N THR A 302 7.07 8.87 -22.63
CA THR A 302 7.51 7.74 -21.78
C THR A 302 6.74 6.43 -22.05
N PRO A 303 7.36 5.25 -21.86
CA PRO A 303 6.65 3.97 -21.99
C PRO A 303 5.42 3.87 -21.09
N VAL A 304 4.36 3.21 -21.57
CA VAL A 304 3.15 2.95 -20.75
C VAL A 304 3.52 2.07 -19.55
N GLY A 305 3.03 2.43 -18.36
CA GLY A 305 3.27 1.68 -17.13
C GLY A 305 4.65 1.89 -16.47
N CYS A 306 5.54 2.71 -17.03
CA CYS A 306 6.83 3.04 -16.36
C CYS A 306 6.64 3.89 -15.09
N LYS A 307 5.47 4.51 -14.94
CA LYS A 307 4.94 5.14 -13.73
C LYS A 307 3.50 4.66 -13.55
N ARG A 308 2.95 4.79 -12.34
CA ARG A 308 1.53 4.53 -12.07
C ARG A 308 0.67 5.38 -13.03
N ILE A 309 -0.23 4.73 -13.75
CA ILE A 309 -1.23 5.41 -14.59
C ILE A 309 -2.15 6.22 -13.67
N VAL A 310 -2.38 7.48 -14.01
CA VAL A 310 -3.32 8.35 -13.30
C VAL A 310 -4.73 8.00 -13.75
N LEU A 311 -5.61 7.70 -12.79
CA LEU A 311 -7.05 7.65 -13.10
C LEU A 311 -7.58 9.08 -13.14
N ASP A 312 -7.91 9.55 -14.34
CA ASP A 312 -8.39 10.90 -14.59
C ASP A 312 -9.79 11.10 -13.99
N SER A 313 -9.89 12.08 -13.10
CA SER A 313 -11.11 12.54 -12.44
C SER A 313 -11.63 13.87 -13.04
N GLY A 314 -11.38 14.11 -14.33
CA GLY A 314 -11.70 15.35 -15.02
C GLY A 314 -10.54 16.35 -15.13
N TYR A 315 -9.27 15.91 -15.05
CA TYR A 315 -8.11 16.81 -15.18
C TYR A 315 -7.87 17.23 -16.63
N LEU A 316 -7.93 16.29 -17.57
CA LEU A 316 -7.86 16.62 -18.99
C LEU A 316 -9.06 17.49 -19.41
N ALA A 317 -10.27 17.12 -18.99
CA ALA A 317 -11.49 17.90 -19.27
C ALA A 317 -11.48 19.31 -18.62
N ALA A 318 -10.76 19.51 -17.51
CA ALA A 318 -10.64 20.82 -16.88
C ALA A 318 -9.83 21.82 -17.73
N LEU A 319 -8.95 21.36 -18.65
CA LEU A 319 -8.18 22.23 -19.56
C LEU A 319 -9.06 23.01 -20.55
N HIS A 320 -10.34 22.63 -20.71
CA HIS A 320 -11.32 23.43 -21.47
C HIS A 320 -11.80 24.68 -20.71
N ARG A 321 -11.43 24.86 -19.43
CA ARG A 321 -11.89 25.99 -18.61
C ARG A 321 -10.90 27.15 -18.72
N PRO A 322 -11.37 28.40 -18.88
CA PRO A 322 -10.49 29.57 -19.08
C PRO A 322 -9.69 29.97 -17.83
N ASN A 323 -9.94 29.33 -16.68
CA ASN A 323 -9.28 29.58 -15.40
C ASN A 323 -8.22 28.51 -15.04
N PHE A 324 -7.81 27.67 -15.99
CA PHE A 324 -6.78 26.64 -15.79
C PHE A 324 -5.81 26.55 -16.99
N ASP A 325 -4.51 26.64 -16.72
CA ASP A 325 -3.42 26.42 -17.69
C ASP A 325 -2.30 25.53 -17.11
N ILE A 326 -1.46 24.97 -17.98
CA ILE A 326 -0.32 24.10 -17.64
C ILE A 326 0.99 24.68 -18.17
N ASN A 327 1.93 24.90 -17.25
CA ASN A 327 3.27 25.38 -17.56
C ASN A 327 4.31 24.25 -17.41
N TYR A 328 5.21 24.11 -18.37
CA TYR A 328 6.27 23.08 -18.40
C TYR A 328 7.69 23.67 -18.36
N ASP A 329 7.81 24.99 -18.17
CA ASP A 329 9.10 25.70 -18.26
C ASP A 329 9.93 25.56 -16.99
N GLY A 330 9.32 25.11 -15.89
CA GLY A 330 9.95 24.97 -14.59
C GLY A 330 10.22 26.31 -13.91
N VAL A 331 10.62 26.26 -12.64
CA VAL A 331 10.86 27.44 -11.81
C VAL A 331 12.36 27.78 -11.84
N ALA A 332 12.69 29.04 -12.11
CA ALA A 332 14.04 29.58 -11.98
C ALA A 332 14.30 30.13 -10.57
N ARG A 333 13.34 30.89 -10.04
CA ARG A 333 13.34 31.42 -8.66
C ARG A 333 11.95 31.85 -8.23
N PHE A 334 11.73 31.89 -6.92
CA PHE A 334 10.55 32.52 -6.33
C PHE A 334 10.73 34.03 -6.16
N THR A 335 9.61 34.73 -5.97
CA THR A 335 9.52 36.13 -5.59
C THR A 335 8.59 36.26 -4.38
N GLU A 336 8.57 37.40 -3.70
CA GLU A 336 7.70 37.59 -2.54
C GLU A 336 6.21 37.36 -2.84
N THR A 337 5.82 37.55 -4.11
CA THR A 337 4.44 37.51 -4.62
C THR A 337 4.20 36.40 -5.65
N GLY A 338 5.17 35.52 -5.91
CA GLY A 338 5.05 34.51 -6.96
C GLY A 338 6.36 33.83 -7.36
N LEU A 339 6.59 33.68 -8.66
CA LEU A 339 7.79 33.03 -9.21
C LEU A 339 8.12 33.51 -10.61
N ILE A 340 9.35 33.23 -11.04
CA ILE A 340 9.83 33.41 -12.42
C ILE A 340 10.21 32.03 -12.99
N THR A 341 9.79 31.75 -14.22
CA THR A 341 10.11 30.49 -14.93
C THR A 341 11.52 30.50 -15.52
N ASN A 342 12.02 29.35 -15.97
CA ASN A 342 13.32 29.29 -16.68
C ASN A 342 13.33 30.03 -18.02
N LYS A 343 12.17 30.43 -18.55
CA LYS A 343 12.06 31.32 -19.72
C LYS A 343 12.04 32.81 -19.37
N GLY A 344 12.03 33.16 -18.08
CA GLY A 344 11.96 34.54 -17.60
C GLY A 344 10.54 35.10 -17.47
N GLU A 345 9.49 34.29 -17.64
CA GLU A 345 8.10 34.72 -17.42
C GLU A 345 7.82 34.84 -15.92
N GLU A 346 7.31 35.99 -15.47
CA GLU A 346 6.94 36.22 -14.08
C GLU A 346 5.43 36.01 -13.85
N PHE A 347 5.12 35.14 -12.89
CA PHE A 347 3.76 34.84 -12.46
C PHE A 347 3.57 35.26 -11.01
N THR A 348 2.42 35.86 -10.69
CA THR A 348 2.06 36.23 -9.32
C THR A 348 0.87 35.40 -8.82
N PHE A 349 0.99 34.91 -7.60
CA PHE A 349 0.08 33.95 -6.98
C PHE A 349 -0.31 34.38 -5.58
N ASP A 350 -1.45 33.89 -5.11
CA ASP A 350 -1.95 34.14 -3.76
C ASP A 350 -1.82 32.87 -2.88
N VAL A 351 -1.65 31.69 -3.49
CA VAL A 351 -1.45 30.38 -2.84
C VAL A 351 -0.52 29.50 -3.68
N MET A 352 0.30 28.66 -3.04
CA MET A 352 1.11 27.64 -3.71
C MET A 352 0.90 26.25 -3.10
N VAL A 353 0.49 25.28 -3.91
CA VAL A 353 0.24 23.90 -3.47
C VAL A 353 1.25 22.95 -4.10
N LEU A 354 1.97 22.19 -3.27
CA LEU A 354 2.87 21.14 -3.75
C LEU A 354 2.10 19.82 -3.81
N ALA A 355 1.80 19.34 -5.03
CA ALA A 355 1.29 18.01 -5.33
C ALA A 355 2.44 17.09 -5.80
N THR A 356 3.60 17.23 -5.15
CA THR A 356 4.90 16.70 -5.59
C THR A 356 5.18 15.26 -5.17
N GLY A 357 4.30 14.66 -4.34
CA GLY A 357 4.33 13.24 -4.00
C GLY A 357 5.01 12.96 -2.67
N PHE A 358 5.63 11.79 -2.54
CA PHE A 358 6.17 11.29 -1.29
C PHE A 358 7.54 10.66 -1.51
N ILE A 359 8.37 10.65 -0.45
CA ILE A 359 9.64 9.93 -0.44
C ILE A 359 9.33 8.43 -0.27
N MET A 360 9.83 7.62 -1.20
CA MET A 360 9.54 6.17 -1.28
C MET A 360 10.72 5.29 -0.83
N ASP A 361 11.93 5.81 -0.88
CA ASP A 361 13.18 5.03 -0.77
C ASP A 361 13.81 5.07 0.64
N GLU A 362 13.34 5.98 1.51
CA GLU A 362 13.80 6.13 2.90
C GLU A 362 12.94 5.29 3.85
N ALA A 363 13.58 4.58 4.79
CA ALA A 363 12.85 3.94 5.89
C ALA A 363 12.41 5.03 6.90
N PRO A 364 11.10 5.19 7.19
CA PRO A 364 10.60 6.30 8.00
C PRO A 364 10.87 6.15 9.51
N VAL A 365 11.44 5.03 9.93
CA VAL A 365 11.81 4.68 11.31
C VAL A 365 13.19 4.03 11.27
N ASN A 366 14.10 4.50 12.14
CA ASN A 366 15.42 3.91 12.29
C ASN A 366 15.29 2.57 13.02
N VAL A 367 15.57 1.46 12.32
CA VAL A 367 15.45 0.11 12.87
C VAL A 367 16.82 -0.56 12.88
N ARG A 368 17.24 -1.02 14.05
CA ARG A 368 18.51 -1.70 14.28
C ARG A 368 18.28 -3.16 14.67
N GLY A 369 18.85 -4.07 13.89
CA GLY A 369 18.78 -5.51 14.09
C GLY A 369 19.92 -6.06 14.95
N ALA A 370 20.09 -7.38 14.86
CA ALA A 370 21.17 -8.12 15.51
C ALA A 370 22.56 -7.62 15.10
N ASN A 371 23.50 -7.66 16.05
CA ASN A 371 24.85 -7.10 15.92
C ASN A 371 24.89 -5.58 15.67
N GLY A 372 23.78 -4.87 15.89
CA GLY A 372 23.72 -3.41 15.82
C GLY A 372 23.61 -2.84 14.40
N ILE A 373 23.32 -3.64 13.37
CA ILE A 373 23.20 -3.19 11.97
C ILE A 373 21.82 -2.53 11.74
N THR A 374 21.78 -1.38 11.07
CA THR A 374 20.54 -0.69 10.64
C THR A 374 19.98 -1.23 9.33
N ILE A 375 18.69 -1.03 9.06
CA ILE A 375 18.06 -1.41 7.78
C ILE A 375 18.75 -0.70 6.60
N GLU A 376 19.13 0.56 6.79
CA GLU A 376 19.81 1.39 5.81
C GLU A 376 21.21 0.85 5.47
N GLU A 377 22.01 0.48 6.48
CA GLU A 377 23.30 -0.18 6.29
C GLU A 377 23.13 -1.54 5.59
N TYR A 378 22.13 -2.34 5.99
CA TYR A 378 21.84 -3.62 5.36
C TYR A 378 21.45 -3.47 3.88
N TYR A 379 20.59 -2.51 3.54
CA TYR A 379 20.25 -2.20 2.14
C TYR A 379 21.46 -1.70 1.36
N GLY A 380 22.32 -0.88 1.97
CA GLY A 380 23.61 -0.47 1.39
C GLY A 380 24.49 -1.67 1.04
N MET A 381 24.62 -2.64 1.94
CA MET A 381 25.36 -3.90 1.72
C MET A 381 24.76 -4.78 0.61
N LYS A 382 23.45 -4.64 0.32
CA LYS A 382 22.77 -5.39 -0.76
C LYS A 382 22.65 -4.63 -2.08
N GLY A 383 23.04 -3.35 -2.12
CA GLY A 383 22.85 -2.49 -3.30
C GLY A 383 21.40 -2.04 -3.51
N GLY A 384 20.56 -2.12 -2.48
CA GLY A 384 19.16 -1.71 -2.51
C GLY A 384 18.26 -2.48 -1.53
N PRO A 385 16.95 -2.20 -1.50
CA PRO A 385 16.00 -2.90 -0.64
C PRO A 385 15.92 -4.41 -0.95
N GLU A 386 16.31 -5.24 0.03
CA GLU A 386 16.14 -6.70 -0.01
C GLU A 386 15.33 -7.19 1.21
N ALA A 387 14.33 -8.04 1.02
CA ALA A 387 13.56 -8.64 2.11
C ALA A 387 12.92 -9.96 1.68
N TYR A 388 12.91 -10.93 2.58
CA TYR A 388 12.26 -12.21 2.37
C TYR A 388 10.75 -12.01 2.26
N LEU A 389 10.20 -12.40 1.09
CA LEU A 389 8.80 -12.21 0.70
C LEU A 389 8.29 -10.76 0.84
N GLY A 390 9.16 -9.75 0.93
CA GLY A 390 8.77 -8.36 1.21
C GLY A 390 8.23 -8.11 2.63
N VAL A 391 8.41 -9.04 3.56
CA VAL A 391 7.84 -8.98 4.92
C VAL A 391 8.92 -8.94 6.01
N THR A 392 10.01 -9.71 5.88
CA THR A 392 11.06 -9.82 6.92
C THR A 392 12.46 -9.65 6.34
N LEU A 393 13.42 -9.20 7.15
CA LEU A 393 14.81 -8.97 6.73
C LEU A 393 15.78 -9.92 7.47
N PRO A 394 16.80 -10.50 6.80
CA PRO A 394 17.91 -11.17 7.46
C PRO A 394 18.61 -10.24 8.46
N GLY A 395 18.81 -10.69 9.71
CA GLY A 395 19.40 -9.89 10.78
C GLY A 395 18.41 -9.06 11.61
N PHE A 396 17.11 -9.03 11.24
CA PHE A 396 16.07 -8.29 11.97
C PHE A 396 15.02 -9.28 12.52
N PRO A 397 15.37 -10.08 13.55
CA PRO A 397 14.48 -11.09 14.12
C PRO A 397 13.21 -10.44 14.70
N ASN A 398 12.06 -11.10 14.54
CA ASN A 398 10.76 -10.61 15.04
C ASN A 398 10.31 -9.21 14.52
N PHE A 399 10.97 -8.65 13.50
CA PHE A 399 10.53 -7.44 12.81
C PHE A 399 9.82 -7.80 11.49
N PHE A 400 8.61 -7.27 11.32
CA PHE A 400 7.74 -7.54 10.17
C PHE A 400 7.29 -6.23 9.54
N MET A 401 7.20 -6.19 8.21
CA MET A 401 6.71 -5.04 7.44
C MET A 401 5.41 -5.37 6.71
N ILE A 402 4.41 -4.49 6.82
CA ILE A 402 3.21 -4.54 6.00
C ILE A 402 3.36 -3.55 4.85
N ALA A 403 3.31 -4.04 3.61
CA ALA A 403 3.55 -3.26 2.39
C ALA A 403 4.88 -2.49 2.40
N GLY A 404 5.97 -3.13 2.82
CA GLY A 404 7.31 -2.57 2.79
C GLY A 404 7.84 -2.30 1.37
N THR A 405 9.02 -1.69 1.31
CA THR A 405 9.76 -1.15 0.13
C THR A 405 9.81 -2.00 -1.14
N ILE A 406 9.51 -3.30 -1.08
CA ILE A 406 9.71 -4.27 -2.18
C ILE A 406 8.39 -4.81 -2.74
N ARG A 407 7.24 -4.56 -2.08
CA ARG A 407 5.94 -5.11 -2.50
C ARG A 407 4.83 -4.06 -2.59
N VAL A 408 4.95 -3.24 -3.62
CA VAL A 408 3.85 -2.39 -4.12
C VAL A 408 3.40 -2.88 -5.50
N SER A 409 2.84 -4.09 -5.55
CA SER A 409 1.78 -4.36 -6.53
C SER A 409 0.46 -4.38 -5.78
N LEU A 410 -0.43 -3.46 -6.12
CA LEU A 410 -1.79 -3.37 -5.56
C LEU A 410 -2.73 -4.44 -6.13
N LEU A 411 -2.27 -5.23 -7.11
CA LEU A 411 -3.02 -6.26 -7.83
C LEU A 411 -2.13 -7.50 -7.93
N LEU A 412 -2.36 -8.48 -7.06
CA LEU A 412 -1.42 -9.58 -6.79
C LEU A 412 -1.98 -10.99 -7.01
N PHE A 413 -3.23 -11.16 -7.44
CA PHE A 413 -3.79 -12.50 -7.56
C PHE A 413 -3.19 -13.27 -8.75
N GLY A 414 -3.05 -12.62 -9.91
CA GLY A 414 -2.41 -13.23 -11.09
C GLY A 414 -0.94 -13.68 -10.87
N TYR A 415 -0.18 -13.00 -10.00
CA TYR A 415 1.22 -13.37 -9.72
C TYR A 415 1.33 -14.58 -8.79
N PHE A 416 0.40 -14.74 -7.84
CA PHE A 416 0.35 -15.91 -6.96
C PHE A 416 0.10 -17.20 -7.73
N LEU A 417 -0.89 -17.21 -8.65
CA LEU A 417 -1.20 -18.36 -9.49
C LEU A 417 0.02 -18.82 -10.31
N LYS A 418 0.69 -17.89 -10.99
CA LYS A 418 1.87 -18.18 -11.82
C LYS A 418 3.01 -18.83 -11.01
N ARG A 419 3.19 -18.44 -9.74
CA ARG A 419 4.21 -19.02 -8.86
C ARG A 419 3.79 -20.37 -8.26
N THR A 420 2.51 -20.59 -7.97
CA THR A 420 2.03 -21.93 -7.58
C THR A 420 2.17 -22.95 -8.71
N THR A 421 1.91 -22.56 -9.97
CA THR A 421 2.11 -23.46 -11.13
C THR A 421 3.59 -23.73 -11.38
N LEU A 422 4.47 -22.73 -11.22
CA LEU A 422 5.92 -22.94 -11.34
C LEU A 422 6.46 -23.88 -10.24
N LEU A 423 6.03 -23.70 -8.99
CA LEU A 423 6.41 -24.59 -7.88
C LEU A 423 5.88 -26.03 -8.07
N SER A 424 4.65 -26.21 -8.57
CA SER A 424 4.15 -27.55 -8.91
C SER A 424 4.87 -28.18 -10.10
N SER A 425 5.40 -27.36 -11.03
CA SER A 425 6.20 -27.87 -12.16
C SER A 425 7.63 -28.26 -11.77
N SER A 426 8.25 -27.56 -10.81
CA SER A 426 9.59 -27.89 -10.32
C SER A 426 9.66 -29.17 -9.49
N ASP A 427 8.56 -29.55 -8.80
CA ASP A 427 8.49 -30.82 -8.05
C ASP A 427 8.30 -32.05 -8.96
N GLN A 428 7.94 -31.88 -10.23
CA GLN A 428 7.80 -32.99 -11.18
C GLN A 428 9.07 -33.29 -12.00
N SER A 429 10.06 -32.39 -12.04
CA SER A 429 11.28 -32.57 -12.84
C SER A 429 12.48 -33.18 -12.09
N SER A 430 12.30 -33.69 -10.86
CA SER A 430 13.38 -34.20 -10.00
C SER A 430 13.47 -35.74 -9.93
N LYS A 431 13.07 -36.45 -11.01
CA LYS A 431 13.29 -37.91 -11.12
C LYS A 431 14.01 -38.30 -12.42
N ALA A 432 15.06 -39.10 -12.22
CA ALA A 432 15.78 -39.90 -13.22
C ALA A 432 16.58 -39.17 -14.33
N SER A 433 17.85 -38.85 -14.03
CA SER A 433 18.95 -39.22 -14.93
C SER A 433 20.24 -39.44 -14.12
N SER A 434 20.87 -40.60 -14.30
CA SER A 434 22.14 -40.96 -13.65
C SER A 434 23.32 -40.62 -14.57
N PRO A 435 24.38 -39.95 -14.08
CA PRO A 435 25.56 -39.64 -14.89
C PRO A 435 26.50 -40.87 -15.01
N PRO A 436 27.23 -41.02 -16.14
CA PRO A 436 28.24 -42.06 -16.29
C PRO A 436 29.53 -41.71 -15.52
N SER A 437 30.32 -42.72 -15.20
CA SER A 437 31.58 -42.57 -14.45
C SER A 437 32.74 -42.13 -15.35
N MET A 438 33.64 -41.30 -14.80
CA MET A 438 35.06 -41.33 -15.15
C MET A 438 35.93 -40.75 -14.02
N SER A 439 37.24 -40.99 -14.09
CA SER A 439 38.16 -41.06 -12.95
C SER A 439 38.79 -39.75 -12.46
N ASN A 440 39.11 -39.74 -11.18
CA ASN A 440 39.88 -38.75 -10.41
C ASN A 440 41.36 -38.68 -10.90
N PRO A 441 42.16 -37.61 -10.63
CA PRO A 441 42.70 -37.44 -9.27
C PRO A 441 42.98 -35.99 -8.75
N ARG A 442 42.67 -35.79 -7.46
CA ARG A 442 43.41 -35.00 -6.43
C ARG A 442 43.51 -33.46 -6.57
N ARG A 443 42.90 -32.76 -5.59
CA ARG A 443 43.64 -32.08 -4.50
C ARG A 443 42.78 -31.97 -3.23
N THR A 444 43.44 -31.91 -2.07
CA THR A 444 42.89 -32.10 -0.71
C THR A 444 42.90 -30.79 0.09
N ILE A 445 42.46 -30.83 1.37
CA ILE A 445 42.51 -29.78 2.43
C ILE A 445 41.25 -28.89 2.46
N SER A 446 40.53 -28.69 3.59
CA SER A 446 40.51 -29.39 4.89
C SER A 446 39.16 -29.21 5.61
N THR A 447 38.85 -30.14 6.52
CA THR A 447 37.66 -30.15 7.39
C THR A 447 37.82 -29.28 8.66
N THR A 448 36.71 -28.72 9.18
CA THR A 448 36.22 -28.85 10.58
C THR A 448 34.87 -28.11 10.76
N PRO A 449 34.04 -28.39 11.80
CA PRO A 449 32.59 -28.42 11.62
C PRO A 449 31.77 -27.64 12.69
N ASN A 450 30.46 -27.93 12.73
CA ASN A 450 29.47 -27.67 13.79
C ASN A 450 28.81 -26.28 13.86
N PHE A 451 27.63 -26.19 13.24
CA PHE A 451 26.55 -25.31 13.70
C PHE A 451 25.24 -26.12 13.82
N ARG A 452 24.96 -26.67 15.01
CA ARG A 452 23.65 -27.20 15.41
C ARG A 452 23.42 -26.88 16.89
N ARG A 453 22.16 -26.55 17.21
CA ARG A 453 21.59 -26.20 18.55
C ARG A 453 21.76 -24.75 19.03
N SER A 454 20.80 -23.90 18.66
CA SER A 454 20.14 -22.97 19.60
C SER A 454 18.88 -22.36 18.98
N CYS A 455 17.75 -23.06 19.07
CA CYS A 455 16.41 -22.46 18.98
C CYS A 455 15.34 -23.48 19.39
N GLN A 456 15.06 -23.55 20.69
CA GLN A 456 13.89 -24.22 21.24
C GLN A 456 13.21 -23.28 22.24
N GLN A 457 12.28 -22.46 21.75
CA GLN A 457 11.09 -22.08 22.52
C GLN A 457 9.86 -22.12 21.60
N PRO A 458 8.66 -22.48 22.09
CA PRO A 458 7.56 -22.88 21.21
C PRO A 458 6.79 -21.71 20.57
N PHE A 459 6.93 -20.49 21.10
CA PHE A 459 5.98 -19.40 20.85
C PHE A 459 6.17 -18.70 19.49
N GLY A 460 7.41 -18.42 19.09
CA GLY A 460 7.70 -17.81 17.78
C GLY A 460 7.40 -18.74 16.60
N THR A 461 7.64 -20.04 16.78
CA THR A 461 7.36 -21.07 15.78
C THR A 461 5.86 -21.26 15.53
N GLU A 462 5.02 -21.05 16.55
CA GLU A 462 3.56 -21.17 16.41
C GLU A 462 2.96 -19.97 15.65
N LEU A 463 3.46 -18.75 15.89
CA LEU A 463 3.08 -17.56 15.11
C LEU A 463 3.49 -17.66 13.63
N ALA A 464 4.67 -18.23 13.35
CA ALA A 464 5.12 -18.53 11.99
C ALA A 464 4.29 -19.65 11.32
N ARG A 465 3.93 -20.70 12.07
CA ARG A 465 3.05 -21.79 11.58
C ARG A 465 1.61 -21.34 11.34
N ARG A 466 1.10 -20.35 12.08
CA ARG A 466 -0.28 -19.82 11.95
C ARG A 466 -0.44 -18.70 10.92
N GLY A 467 0.50 -18.52 9.99
CA GLY A 467 0.22 -17.87 8.70
C GLY A 467 0.14 -16.33 8.69
N ILE A 468 0.67 -15.64 9.70
CA ILE A 468 0.55 -14.17 9.86
C ILE A 468 1.15 -13.39 8.67
N ALA A 469 2.17 -13.94 8.01
CA ALA A 469 2.78 -13.33 6.82
C ALA A 469 2.04 -13.63 5.49
N LEU A 470 1.01 -14.48 5.48
CA LEU A 470 0.29 -14.91 4.27
C LEU A 470 -1.18 -14.48 4.22
N GLU A 471 -1.91 -14.49 5.35
CA GLU A 471 -3.35 -14.15 5.37
C GLU A 471 -3.65 -12.65 5.24
N VAL A 472 -2.64 -11.76 5.38
CA VAL A 472 -2.79 -10.34 5.01
C VAL A 472 -2.98 -10.15 3.49
N LEU A 473 -2.72 -11.20 2.68
CA LEU A 473 -2.80 -11.17 1.22
C LEU A 473 -3.79 -12.19 0.60
N VAL A 474 -4.27 -13.21 1.32
CA VAL A 474 -5.16 -14.25 0.76
C VAL A 474 -6.30 -14.64 1.72
N LEU A 475 -7.46 -14.96 1.12
CA LEU A 475 -8.78 -15.14 1.73
C LEU A 475 -8.87 -16.32 2.73
N GLY A 476 -9.71 -16.14 3.76
CA GLY A 476 -9.92 -17.14 4.81
C GLY A 476 -10.81 -18.32 4.41
N LYS A 477 -10.60 -19.45 5.09
CA LYS A 477 -11.47 -20.64 5.03
C LYS A 477 -12.71 -20.46 5.91
N SER A 478 -13.87 -20.88 5.40
CA SER A 478 -15.07 -21.14 6.19
C SER A 478 -15.27 -22.64 6.29
N SER A 479 -15.32 -23.17 7.51
CA SER A 479 -15.69 -24.56 7.78
C SER A 479 -17.22 -24.72 7.72
N ALA A 480 -17.69 -25.69 6.96
CA ALA A 480 -19.08 -26.17 7.03
C ALA A 480 -19.05 -27.68 7.28
N HIS A 481 -19.71 -28.13 8.36
CA HIS A 481 -19.99 -29.55 8.57
C HIS A 481 -21.17 -29.98 7.70
N GLY A 482 -21.14 -31.22 7.22
CA GLY A 482 -22.12 -31.73 6.27
C GLY A 482 -23.38 -32.31 6.93
N LEU A 483 -24.43 -32.40 6.11
CA LEU A 483 -25.51 -33.37 6.23
C LEU A 483 -25.75 -33.91 4.82
N GLY A 484 -25.69 -35.23 4.65
CA GLY A 484 -25.94 -35.90 3.37
C GLY A 484 -27.32 -36.55 3.35
N LEU A 485 -27.90 -36.67 2.16
CA LEU A 485 -28.94 -37.65 1.82
C LEU A 485 -28.88 -37.93 0.30
N SER A 486 -29.27 -39.13 -0.09
CA SER A 486 -28.99 -39.72 -1.42
C SER A 486 -30.25 -39.97 -2.25
N HIS A 487 -30.17 -39.84 -3.59
CA HIS A 487 -30.49 -40.91 -4.56
C HIS A 487 -30.33 -40.49 -6.04
N ASN A 488 -30.15 -41.49 -6.91
CA ASN A 488 -30.19 -41.42 -8.39
C ASN A 488 -31.63 -41.07 -8.89
N ILE A 489 -31.97 -40.72 -10.14
CA ILE A 489 -31.50 -41.02 -11.52
C ILE A 489 -31.86 -39.78 -12.40
N GLY A 490 -31.25 -39.41 -13.55
CA GLY A 490 -30.10 -39.94 -14.32
C GLY A 490 -30.39 -40.07 -15.84
N GLY A 491 -29.79 -39.24 -16.71
CA GLY A 491 -30.04 -39.25 -18.17
C GLY A 491 -29.41 -38.10 -18.98
N SER A 492 -28.29 -38.39 -19.64
CA SER A 492 -27.68 -37.75 -20.84
C SER A 492 -28.11 -36.33 -21.32
N GLN A 493 -27.17 -35.38 -21.31
CA GLN A 493 -26.44 -34.94 -22.52
C GLN A 493 -25.23 -34.04 -22.18
N GLU A 494 -24.13 -34.26 -22.93
CA GLU A 494 -22.90 -33.47 -23.13
C GLU A 494 -22.24 -32.70 -21.95
N ALA A 495 -20.98 -33.04 -21.66
CA ALA A 495 -20.25 -32.61 -20.46
C ALA A 495 -19.18 -31.51 -20.72
N PRO A 496 -18.94 -30.62 -19.74
CA PRO A 496 -17.89 -29.59 -19.78
C PRO A 496 -16.56 -30.09 -19.21
N PHE A 497 -15.46 -29.39 -19.51
CA PHE A 497 -14.17 -29.56 -18.82
C PHE A 497 -14.20 -28.96 -17.41
N GLY A 498 -14.73 -29.73 -16.45
CA GLY A 498 -14.49 -29.52 -15.02
C GLY A 498 -13.32 -30.37 -14.54
N VAL A 499 -12.31 -29.78 -13.89
CA VAL A 499 -11.23 -30.53 -13.25
C VAL A 499 -11.66 -30.95 -11.85
N ILE A 500 -11.87 -32.25 -11.67
CA ILE A 500 -12.04 -32.91 -10.38
C ILE A 500 -10.68 -32.97 -9.68
N ILE A 501 -10.62 -32.66 -8.38
CA ILE A 501 -9.46 -32.96 -7.53
C ILE A 501 -9.90 -33.99 -6.50
N GLU A 502 -9.34 -35.19 -6.57
CA GLU A 502 -9.58 -36.27 -5.62
C GLU A 502 -8.97 -35.96 -4.25
N SER A 503 -9.64 -36.43 -3.19
CA SER A 503 -9.17 -36.35 -1.82
C SER A 503 -8.19 -37.47 -1.48
N ALA A 504 -6.89 -37.16 -1.37
CA ALA A 504 -5.92 -38.06 -0.75
C ALA A 504 -5.96 -37.93 0.79
N VAL A 505 -6.74 -38.78 1.44
CA VAL A 505 -6.71 -38.93 2.91
C VAL A 505 -5.53 -39.82 3.30
N ALA A 506 -4.46 -39.23 3.83
CA ALA A 506 -3.39 -39.98 4.48
C ALA A 506 -3.89 -40.48 5.85
N LYS A 507 -4.21 -41.78 5.95
CA LYS A 507 -4.47 -42.44 7.22
C LYS A 507 -3.21 -42.43 8.08
N SER A 508 -3.35 -42.07 9.36
CA SER A 508 -2.35 -42.36 10.38
C SER A 508 -2.28 -43.87 10.63
N GLY A 509 -1.22 -44.52 10.16
CA GLY A 509 -0.85 -45.86 10.59
C GLY A 509 -0.10 -45.78 11.91
N SER A 510 -0.68 -46.33 12.97
CA SER A 510 0.07 -46.81 14.13
C SER A 510 0.85 -48.06 13.72
N ASP A 511 2.09 -48.21 14.22
CA ASP A 511 2.61 -49.51 14.63
C ASP A 511 3.73 -49.32 15.66
N ASP A 512 3.72 -50.18 16.68
CA ASP A 512 4.68 -50.23 17.78
C ASP A 512 5.98 -50.94 17.38
N GLY A 513 7.08 -50.72 18.12
CA GLY A 513 8.31 -51.50 17.91
C GLY A 513 9.55 -51.01 18.64
N SER A 514 9.70 -51.43 19.91
CA SER A 514 10.95 -51.51 20.70
C SER A 514 12.28 -51.45 19.90
N PHE A 515 13.25 -50.62 20.27
CA PHE A 515 14.05 -50.72 21.50
C PHE A 515 14.77 -49.40 21.85
#